data_AF-A0A1G2XE13-F1
#
_entry.id   AF-A0A1G2XE13-F1
#
_cell.length_a   1.000
_cell.length_b   1.000
_cell.length_c   1.000
_cell.angle_alpha   90.00
_cell.angle_beta   90.00
_cell.angle_gamma   90.00
#
_symmetry.space_group_name_H-M   'P 1'
#
loop_
_entity.id
_entity.type
_entity.pdbx_description
1 polymer ?
#
loop_
_entity_poly.entity_id
_entity_poly.type
_entity_poly.pdbx_seq_one_letter_code
_entity_poly.pdbx_strand_id
1 'polypeptide(L)'
;MKTRTWTVLLIMLAGWMNRHQQDILEYLKEENKILREKFGKMRIILNDDQRRRLAVRGKELGKKLLSEVSTIFSPDTILRWHRALIAQKYDGSLCRKMGRPQISDELRNLIIKIAKGNRDWGYSQSFSLPQYD
;
A
#
# COMPACT_ATOMS: atom_id res chain seq x y z
N MET A 1 0.48 17.00 -45.34
CA MET A 1 0.40 18.07 -44.31
C MET A 1 1.70 18.07 -43.52
N LYS A 2 2.52 19.12 -43.64
CA LYS A 2 3.82 19.21 -42.94
C LYS A 2 3.55 19.69 -41.51
N THR A 3 3.45 18.78 -40.55
CA THR A 3 3.29 19.14 -39.14
C THR A 3 4.52 19.90 -38.69
N ARG A 4 4.35 21.16 -38.28
CA ARG A 4 5.45 21.96 -37.75
C ARG A 4 5.83 21.37 -36.39
N THR A 5 7.11 21.09 -36.16
CA THR A 5 7.60 20.48 -34.90
C THR A 5 7.07 21.17 -33.64
N TRP A 6 6.92 22.50 -33.65
CA TRP A 6 6.29 23.28 -32.57
C TRP A 6 4.83 22.93 -32.27
N THR A 7 4.03 22.55 -33.28
CA THR A 7 2.64 22.13 -33.05
C THR A 7 2.55 20.82 -32.26
N VAL A 8 3.50 19.90 -32.48
CA VAL A 8 3.59 18.67 -31.69
C VAL A 8 3.93 18.98 -30.24
N LEU A 9 4.88 19.90 -29.99
CA LEU A 9 5.22 20.34 -28.64
C LEU A 9 4.04 21.00 -27.92
N LEU A 10 3.27 21.85 -28.61
CA LEU A 10 2.08 22.48 -28.05
C LEU A 10 0.99 21.45 -27.69
N ILE A 11 0.76 20.46 -28.55
CA ILE A 11 -0.22 19.40 -28.28
C ILE A 11 0.23 18.53 -27.10
N MET A 12 1.52 18.21 -27.00
CA MET A 12 2.06 17.47 -25.86
C MET A 12 1.90 18.25 -24.55
N LEU A 13 2.23 19.55 -24.55
CA LEU A 13 2.09 20.43 -23.39
C LEU A 13 0.62 20.57 -22.97
N ALA A 14 -0.27 20.86 -23.92
CA ALA A 14 -1.70 20.98 -23.68
C ALA A 14 -2.29 19.66 -23.16
N GLY A 15 -1.87 18.53 -23.73
CA GLY A 15 -2.27 17.20 -23.27
C GLY A 15 -1.77 16.88 -21.86
N TRP A 16 -0.56 17.31 -21.49
CA TRP A 16 -0.03 17.15 -20.14
C TRP A 16 -0.80 17.99 -19.13
N MET A 17 -1.04 19.27 -19.43
CA MET A 17 -1.79 20.18 -18.55
C MET A 17 -3.26 19.77 -18.40
N ASN A 18 -3.89 19.34 -19.49
CA ASN A 18 -5.29 18.86 -19.46
C ASN A 18 -5.44 17.62 -18.59
N ARG A 19 -4.50 16.66 -18.64
CA ARG A 19 -4.53 15.49 -17.73
C ARG A 19 -4.50 15.92 -16.27
N HIS A 20 -3.61 16.84 -15.91
CA HIS A 20 -3.52 17.35 -14.55
C HIS A 20 -4.83 18.01 -14.07
N GLN A 21 -5.47 18.79 -14.94
CA GLN A 21 -6.76 19.43 -14.63
C GLN A 21 -7.91 18.40 -14.55
N GLN A 22 -7.86 17.34 -15.35
CA GLN A 22 -8.88 16.28 -15.33
C GLN A 22 -8.90 15.52 -14.00
N ASP A 23 -7.74 15.22 -13.43
CA ASP A 23 -7.65 14.55 -12.13
C ASP A 23 -8.36 15.38 -11.03
N ILE A 24 -8.18 16.71 -11.04
CA ILE A 24 -8.82 17.63 -10.09
C ILE A 24 -10.34 17.63 -10.28
N LEU A 25 -10.79 17.73 -11.53
CA LEU A 25 -12.22 17.72 -11.85
C LEU A 25 -12.88 16.40 -11.46
N GLU A 26 -12.19 15.29 -11.64
CA GLU A 26 -12.74 13.98 -11.34
C GLU A 26 -12.85 13.76 -9.82
N TYR A 27 -11.85 14.17 -9.05
CA TYR A 27 -11.94 14.20 -7.60
C TYR A 27 -13.11 15.07 -7.12
N LEU A 28 -13.23 16.31 -7.62
CA LEU A 28 -14.28 17.24 -7.22
C LEU A 28 -15.69 16.74 -7.60
N LYS A 29 -15.83 16.06 -8.74
CA LYS A 29 -17.09 15.44 -9.13
C LYS A 29 -17.49 14.33 -8.17
N GLU A 30 -16.53 13.50 -7.74
CA GLU A 30 -16.81 12.42 -6.80
C GLU A 30 -17.15 12.95 -5.40
N GLU A 31 -16.42 13.98 -4.93
CA GLU A 31 -16.74 14.69 -3.69
C GLU A 31 -18.15 15.28 -3.74
N ASN A 32 -18.49 16.01 -4.81
CA ASN A 32 -19.83 16.55 -5.00
C ASN A 32 -20.91 15.46 -5.05
N LYS A 33 -20.66 14.32 -5.70
CA LYS A 33 -21.61 13.22 -5.77
C LYS A 33 -21.91 12.67 -4.38
N ILE A 34 -20.87 12.39 -3.60
CA ILE A 34 -20.99 11.92 -2.21
C ILE A 34 -21.72 12.94 -1.34
N LEU A 35 -21.47 14.23 -1.56
CA LEU A 35 -22.16 15.28 -0.82
C LEU A 35 -23.62 15.40 -1.16
N ARG A 36 -23.96 15.30 -2.44
CA ARG A 36 -25.36 15.29 -2.88
C ARG A 36 -26.12 14.07 -2.32
N GLU A 37 -25.46 12.90 -2.23
CA GLU A 37 -26.03 11.72 -1.57
C GLU A 37 -26.27 11.90 -0.06
N LYS A 38 -25.55 12.80 0.60
CA LYS A 38 -25.62 13.06 2.05
C LYS A 38 -26.29 14.39 2.39
N PHE A 39 -26.71 15.16 1.39
CA PHE A 39 -27.29 16.48 1.56
C PHE A 39 -28.58 16.41 2.38
N GLY A 40 -28.72 17.29 3.38
CA GLY A 40 -29.87 17.31 4.30
C GLY A 40 -29.69 16.52 5.60
N LYS A 41 -28.54 15.86 5.84
CA LYS A 41 -28.21 15.23 7.13
C LYS A 41 -27.24 16.12 7.92
N MET A 42 -27.48 16.28 9.22
CA MET A 42 -26.69 17.14 10.11
C MET A 42 -25.22 16.69 10.28
N ARG A 43 -24.90 15.41 9.97
CA ARG A 43 -23.54 14.85 10.00
C ARG A 43 -23.26 14.02 8.76
N ILE A 44 -22.14 14.32 8.07
CA ILE A 44 -21.68 13.58 6.89
C ILE A 44 -20.84 12.39 7.36
N ILE A 45 -21.47 11.22 7.48
CA ILE A 45 -20.79 9.95 7.74
C ILE A 45 -20.67 9.19 6.42
N LEU A 46 -19.43 8.99 5.97
CA LEU A 46 -19.15 8.26 4.73
C LEU A 46 -19.21 6.74 4.92
N ASN A 47 -19.78 6.06 3.94
CA ASN A 47 -19.68 4.60 3.79
C ASN A 47 -18.26 4.22 3.31
N ASP A 48 -17.83 2.98 3.52
CA ASP A 48 -16.51 2.51 3.12
C ASP A 48 -16.31 2.55 1.59
N ASP A 49 -17.35 2.32 0.80
CA ASP A 49 -17.30 2.52 -0.65
C ASP A 49 -17.07 3.98 -1.04
N GLN A 50 -17.72 4.91 -0.34
CA GLN A 50 -17.54 6.35 -0.58
C GLN A 50 -16.11 6.78 -0.21
N ARG A 51 -15.61 6.31 0.94
CA ARG A 51 -14.21 6.52 1.36
C ARG A 51 -13.23 5.96 0.34
N ARG A 52 -13.52 4.76 -0.21
CA ARG A 52 -12.67 4.12 -1.21
C ARG A 52 -12.57 4.93 -2.49
N ARG A 53 -13.70 5.38 -3.04
CA ARG A 53 -13.70 6.19 -4.28
C ARG A 53 -12.94 7.51 -4.10
N LEU A 54 -13.17 8.22 -2.99
CA LEU A 54 -12.41 9.44 -2.66
C LEU A 54 -10.92 9.18 -2.46
N ALA A 55 -10.56 8.11 -1.76
CA ALA A 55 -9.17 7.78 -1.48
C ALA A 55 -8.36 7.47 -2.75
N VAL A 56 -8.96 6.77 -3.71
CA VAL A 56 -8.31 6.44 -4.99
C VAL A 56 -8.07 7.72 -5.80
N ARG A 57 -9.08 8.57 -5.99
CA ARG A 57 -8.94 9.85 -6.72
C ARG A 57 -8.03 10.84 -6.01
N GLY A 58 -8.13 10.93 -4.68
CA GLY A 58 -7.28 11.82 -3.89
C GLY A 58 -5.80 11.47 -3.94
N LYS A 59 -5.44 10.19 -4.10
CA LYS A 59 -4.04 9.79 -4.29
C LYS A 59 -3.46 10.29 -5.61
N GLU A 60 -4.25 10.46 -6.66
CA GLU A 60 -3.79 10.98 -7.96
C GLU A 60 -3.39 12.46 -7.86
N LEU A 61 -4.09 13.23 -7.04
CA LEU A 61 -3.80 14.65 -6.78
C LEU A 61 -2.58 14.88 -5.87
N GLY A 62 -2.35 13.99 -4.91
CA GLY A 62 -1.31 14.14 -3.91
C GLY A 62 -1.62 15.23 -2.86
N LYS A 63 -0.76 15.34 -1.85
CA LYS A 63 -1.05 16.11 -0.62
C LYS A 63 -1.24 17.62 -0.87
N LYS A 64 -0.42 18.22 -1.74
CA LYS A 64 -0.42 19.68 -2.00
C LYS A 64 -1.70 20.15 -2.68
N LEU A 65 -2.10 19.48 -3.77
CA LEU A 65 -3.35 19.82 -4.47
C LEU A 65 -4.57 19.51 -3.60
N LEU A 66 -4.54 18.40 -2.85
CA LEU A 66 -5.62 18.11 -1.90
C LEU A 66 -5.75 19.20 -0.83
N SER A 67 -4.66 19.80 -0.35
CA SER A 67 -4.76 20.90 0.62
C SER A 67 -5.39 22.17 0.06
N GLU A 68 -5.34 22.36 -1.26
CA GLU A 68 -5.94 23.51 -1.93
C GLU A 68 -7.40 23.26 -2.31
N VAL A 69 -7.74 22.02 -2.69
CA VAL A 69 -9.02 21.68 -3.32
C VAL A 69 -9.99 20.99 -2.36
N SER A 70 -9.50 20.24 -1.38
CA SER A 70 -10.37 19.48 -0.47
C SER A 70 -11.07 20.40 0.52
N THR A 71 -12.40 20.35 0.55
CA THR A 71 -13.22 21.27 1.36
C THR A 71 -13.72 20.66 2.66
N ILE A 72 -13.85 19.34 2.72
CA ILE A 72 -14.56 18.66 3.82
C ILE A 72 -13.66 17.74 4.63
N PHE A 73 -12.68 17.11 4.00
CA PHE A 73 -11.79 16.17 4.66
C PHE A 73 -10.36 16.69 4.59
N SER A 74 -9.60 16.52 5.67
CA SER A 74 -8.17 16.83 5.62
C SER A 74 -7.48 15.92 4.58
N PRO A 75 -6.52 16.45 3.79
CA PRO A 75 -5.72 15.66 2.85
C PRO A 75 -5.10 14.41 3.49
N ASP A 76 -4.65 14.54 4.75
CA ASP A 76 -4.04 13.43 5.49
C ASP A 76 -5.05 12.32 5.79
N THR A 77 -6.33 12.65 5.99
CA THR A 77 -7.41 11.67 6.18
C THR A 77 -7.66 10.87 4.90
N ILE A 78 -7.72 11.55 3.75
CA ILE A 78 -7.95 10.91 2.45
C ILE A 78 -6.78 9.96 2.12
N LEU A 79 -5.55 10.43 2.30
CA LEU A 79 -4.35 9.62 2.08
C LEU A 79 -4.25 8.46 3.09
N ARG A 80 -4.70 8.64 4.33
CA ARG A 80 -4.79 7.57 5.33
C ARG A 80 -5.76 6.48 4.87
N TRP A 81 -6.93 6.83 4.33
CA TRP A 81 -7.85 5.84 3.77
C TRP A 81 -7.22 5.07 2.61
N HIS A 82 -6.48 5.77 1.74
CA HIS A 82 -5.76 5.11 0.65
C HIS A 82 -4.71 4.10 1.16
N ARG A 83 -3.93 4.47 2.17
CA ARG A 83 -2.96 3.55 2.81
C ARG A 83 -3.65 2.36 3.45
N ALA A 84 -4.82 2.55 4.07
CA ALA A 84 -5.60 1.46 4.65
C ALA A 84 -6.07 0.47 3.56
N LEU A 85 -6.48 0.95 2.39
CA LEU A 85 -6.84 0.09 1.26
C LEU A 85 -5.63 -0.70 0.73
N ILE A 86 -4.46 -0.06 0.66
CA ILE A 86 -3.21 -0.76 0.30
C ILE A 86 -2.92 -1.86 1.33
N ALA A 87 -2.98 -1.53 2.62
CA ALA A 87 -2.72 -2.50 3.68
C ALA A 87 -3.67 -3.69 3.60
N GLN A 88 -4.96 -3.46 3.32
CA GLN A 88 -5.94 -4.54 3.11
C GLN A 88 -5.62 -5.38 1.86
N LYS A 89 -5.22 -4.75 0.74
CA LYS A 89 -4.83 -5.48 -0.48
C LYS A 89 -3.64 -6.41 -0.23
N TYR A 90 -2.68 -5.95 0.56
CA TYR A 90 -1.48 -6.72 0.91
C TYR A 90 -1.63 -7.43 2.27
N ASP A 91 -2.85 -7.56 2.78
CA ASP A 91 -3.06 -8.32 3.99
C ASP A 91 -2.91 -9.81 3.68
N GLY A 92 -1.71 -10.32 3.92
CA GLY A 92 -1.39 -11.73 3.80
C GLY A 92 -1.93 -12.58 4.96
N SER A 93 -2.75 -12.02 5.85
CA SER A 93 -3.30 -12.72 7.03
C SER A 93 -3.89 -14.09 6.70
N LEU A 94 -4.69 -14.19 5.64
CA LEU A 94 -5.32 -15.44 5.19
C LEU A 94 -4.33 -16.49 4.69
N CYS A 95 -3.16 -16.07 4.20
CA CYS A 95 -2.14 -16.95 3.64
C CYS A 95 -0.94 -17.17 4.59
N ARG A 96 -0.98 -16.65 5.83
CA ARG A 96 0.07 -16.86 6.82
C ARG A 96 0.05 -18.31 7.31
N LYS A 97 0.97 -19.12 6.80
CA LYS A 97 1.35 -20.37 7.48
C LYS A 97 2.28 -20.04 8.64
N MET A 98 1.99 -20.57 9.82
CA MET A 98 2.80 -20.37 11.02
C MET A 98 4.16 -21.08 10.85
N GLY A 99 5.24 -20.32 10.69
CA GLY A 99 6.62 -20.82 10.76
C GLY A 99 7.07 -21.73 9.60
N ARG A 100 8.22 -22.37 9.81
CA ARG A 100 8.79 -23.37 8.88
C ARG A 100 7.83 -24.56 8.81
N PRO A 101 7.51 -25.08 7.60
CA PRO A 101 6.71 -26.30 7.46
C PRO A 101 7.26 -27.40 8.37
N GLN A 102 6.39 -28.05 9.14
CA GLN A 102 6.80 -29.19 9.94
C GLN A 102 7.33 -30.29 9.01
N ILE A 103 8.54 -30.74 9.30
CA ILE A 103 9.15 -31.91 8.67
C ILE A 103 8.46 -33.15 9.25
N SER A 104 8.27 -34.21 8.45
CA SER A 104 7.68 -35.47 8.91
C SER A 104 8.46 -36.07 10.09
N ASP A 105 7.76 -36.76 10.99
CA ASP A 105 8.38 -37.37 12.16
C ASP A 105 9.43 -38.42 11.79
N GLU A 106 9.24 -39.14 10.69
CA GLU A 106 10.23 -40.07 10.14
C GLU A 106 11.54 -39.35 9.79
N LEU A 107 11.46 -38.23 9.06
CA LEU A 107 12.63 -37.48 8.63
C LEU A 107 13.29 -36.77 9.82
N ARG A 108 12.50 -36.28 10.78
CA ARG A 108 13.01 -35.77 12.07
C ARG A 108 13.79 -36.85 12.83
N ASN A 109 13.22 -38.04 12.97
CA ASN A 109 13.85 -39.15 13.68
C ASN A 109 15.12 -39.63 12.98
N LEU A 110 15.13 -39.64 11.64
CA LEU A 110 16.32 -39.94 10.85
C LEU A 110 17.43 -38.91 11.09
N ILE A 111 17.11 -37.62 11.04
CA ILE A 111 18.07 -36.54 11.35
C ILE A 111 18.65 -36.74 12.75
N ILE A 112 17.81 -37.01 13.76
CA ILE A 112 18.26 -37.22 15.14
C ILE A 112 19.17 -38.46 15.24
N LYS A 113 18.83 -39.57 14.56
CA LYS A 113 19.63 -40.79 14.54
C LYS A 113 21.01 -40.53 13.92
N ILE A 114 21.06 -39.82 12.81
CA ILE A 114 22.31 -39.46 12.12
C ILE A 114 23.17 -38.54 13.00
N ALA A 115 22.55 -37.53 13.62
CA ALA A 115 23.25 -36.61 14.52
C ALA A 115 23.81 -37.31 15.76
N LYS A 116 23.07 -38.27 16.35
CA LYS A 116 23.55 -39.07 17.48
C LYS A 116 24.67 -40.03 17.08
N GLY A 117 24.60 -40.60 15.88
CA GLY A 117 25.64 -41.49 15.35
C GLY A 117 26.93 -40.78 14.96
N ASN A 118 26.87 -39.46 14.73
CA ASN A 118 28.00 -38.65 14.30
C ASN A 118 28.08 -37.35 15.11
N ARG A 119 28.39 -37.49 16.41
CA ARG A 119 28.52 -36.35 17.33
C ARG A 119 29.59 -35.33 16.89
N ASP A 120 30.58 -35.78 16.14
CA ASP A 120 31.71 -34.95 15.69
C ASP A 120 31.39 -34.13 14.43
N TRP A 121 30.20 -34.31 13.83
CA TRP A 121 29.76 -33.54 12.65
C TRP A 121 29.15 -32.18 13.01
N GLY A 122 29.03 -31.87 14.30
CA GLY A 122 28.63 -30.56 14.80
C GLY A 122 29.79 -29.55 14.81
N TYR A 123 29.46 -28.28 15.06
CA TYR A 123 30.46 -27.26 15.33
C TYR A 123 31.24 -27.66 16.58
N SER A 124 32.57 -27.76 16.51
CA SER A 124 33.41 -27.97 17.68
C SER A 124 33.19 -26.79 18.63
N GLN A 125 32.58 -27.05 19.78
CA GLN A 125 32.53 -26.08 20.87
C GLN A 125 33.93 -25.98 21.48
N SER A 126 34.90 -25.43 20.74
CA SER A 126 36.15 -24.92 21.31
C SER A 126 35.82 -23.58 21.99
N PHE A 127 35.03 -23.62 23.06
CA PHE A 127 34.75 -22.47 23.89
C PHE A 127 35.55 -22.59 25.18
N SER A 128 36.86 -22.38 25.07
CA SER A 128 37.69 -22.02 26.22
C SER A 128 37.36 -20.57 26.58
N LEU A 129 36.48 -20.36 27.54
CA LEU A 129 36.40 -19.06 28.23
C LEU A 129 37.71 -18.86 29.01
N PRO A 130 38.43 -17.75 28.84
CA PRO A 130 39.50 -17.39 29.76
C PRO A 130 38.89 -17.21 31.15
N GLN A 131 39.34 -18.01 32.11
CA GLN A 131 39.16 -17.70 33.52
C GLN A 131 39.99 -16.44 33.79
N TYR A 132 39.33 -15.35 34.14
CA TYR A 132 39.97 -14.21 34.78
C TYR A 132 39.99 -14.51 36.29
N ASP A 133 41.19 -14.72 36.82
CA ASP A 133 41.50 -14.62 38.26
C ASP A 133 41.58 -13.14 38.68
#